data_AF-A0A0S3X7U4-F1
#
_entry.id   AF-A0A0S3X7U4-F1
#
_cell.length_a   1.000
_cell.length_b   1.000
_cell.length_c   1.000
_cell.angle_alpha   90.00
_cell.angle_beta   90.00
_cell.angle_gamma   90.00
#
_symmetry.space_group_name_H-M   'P 1'
#
loop_
_entity.id
_entity.type
_entity.pdbx_description
1 polymer ?
#
loop_
_entity_poly.entity_id
_entity_poly.type
_entity_poly.pdbx_seq_one_letter_code
_entity_poly.pdbx_strand_id
1 'polypeptide(L)'
;KIRRPANVPLEIFSDEIIFFELGSEAMDQFRHDEGFIKEMEVPLPSSEIHRQLWLLFEYPESSNAARGIAIVSIFVIIISIIVFCLETLPEFRDDVGIFPTSFQFFNHSQKSHSLVMPANIVPKTIATTLTDPFFLIETACIVWFFFELCIRFIACPSKKDFFNNIMNIIDIISIIPYFVTLVMDIATNMDTTSTQNMSLAILRIIRLVRVFRVFKLSRHSKGLQILGQTIKASLRELGLLMFFLFIGVILFSSAIYFAEADEPNTQFSSIPDGF
;
A
#
# COMPACT_ATOMS: atom_id res chain seq x y z
N LYS A 1 -21.39 21.32 35.33
CA LYS A 1 -20.12 20.83 34.74
C LYS A 1 -19.66 19.68 35.61
N ILE A 2 -19.69 18.44 35.11
CA ILE A 2 -19.37 17.23 35.86
C ILE A 2 -17.86 17.06 35.79
N ARG A 3 -17.19 17.15 36.94
CA ARG A 3 -15.73 16.93 37.04
C ARG A 3 -15.47 16.05 38.24
N ARG A 4 -14.72 14.98 38.01
CA ARG A 4 -14.28 14.10 39.07
C ARG A 4 -13.29 14.83 39.97
N PRO A 5 -13.48 14.79 41.29
CA PRO A 5 -12.45 15.23 42.23
C PRO A 5 -11.18 14.39 42.08
N ALA A 6 -10.00 15.02 42.11
CA ALA A 6 -8.72 14.34 41.85
C ALA A 6 -8.42 13.18 42.81
N ASN A 7 -9.01 13.21 44.01
CA ASN A 7 -8.88 12.20 45.06
C ASN A 7 -9.88 11.04 44.94
N VAL A 8 -10.83 11.09 44.00
CA VAL A 8 -11.84 10.04 43.81
C VAL A 8 -11.41 9.15 42.64
N PRO A 9 -11.31 7.82 42.82
CA PRO A 9 -11.07 6.88 41.74
C PRO A 9 -12.10 7.02 40.62
N LEU A 10 -11.67 6.76 39.38
CA LEU A 10 -12.51 6.92 38.20
C LEU A 10 -13.78 6.04 38.26
N GLU A 11 -13.61 4.77 38.62
CA GLU A 11 -14.71 3.80 38.69
C GLU A 11 -15.79 4.24 39.70
N ILE A 12 -15.36 4.68 40.89
CA ILE A 12 -16.27 5.17 41.94
C ILE A 12 -17.06 6.37 41.43
N PHE A 13 -16.41 7.34 40.80
CA PHE A 13 -17.11 8.51 40.29
C PHE A 13 -18.05 8.17 39.13
N SER A 14 -17.69 7.21 38.26
CA SER A 14 -18.60 6.76 37.21
C SER A 14 -19.82 6.03 37.76
N ASP A 15 -19.65 5.25 38.82
CA ASP A 15 -20.76 4.57 39.50
C ASP A 15 -21.72 5.59 40.13
N GLU A 16 -21.20 6.68 40.71
CA GLU A 16 -22.03 7.78 41.22
C GLU A 16 -22.83 8.46 40.10
N ILE A 17 -22.23 8.69 38.92
CA ILE A 17 -22.96 9.26 37.77
C ILE A 17 -24.14 8.36 37.35
N ILE A 18 -23.93 7.04 37.38
CA ILE A 18 -24.97 6.04 37.08
C ILE A 18 -26.02 6.01 38.19
N PHE A 19 -25.58 5.96 39.45
CA PHE A 19 -26.43 5.90 40.64
C PHE A 19 -27.37 7.10 40.74
N PHE A 20 -26.88 8.30 40.44
CA PHE A 20 -27.70 9.52 40.40
C PHE A 20 -28.50 9.71 39.11
N GLU A 21 -28.47 8.74 38.19
CA GLU A 21 -29.20 8.76 36.92
C GLU A 21 -28.99 10.07 36.13
N LEU A 22 -27.77 10.62 36.14
CA LEU A 22 -27.45 11.91 35.49
C LEU A 22 -27.60 11.87 33.96
N GLY A 23 -27.81 10.69 33.38
CA GLY A 23 -28.07 10.47 31.96
C GLY A 23 -26.82 10.08 31.15
N SER A 24 -27.04 9.54 29.95
CA SER A 24 -25.97 9.13 29.05
C SER A 24 -25.14 10.30 28.53
N GLU A 25 -25.75 11.47 28.33
CA GLU A 25 -25.04 12.69 27.90
C GLU A 25 -24.01 13.16 28.95
N ALA A 26 -24.39 13.12 30.23
CA ALA A 26 -23.52 13.41 31.35
C ALA A 26 -22.34 12.43 31.44
N MET A 27 -22.60 11.14 31.25
CA MET A 27 -21.59 10.09 31.22
C MET A 27 -20.64 10.24 30.02
N ASP A 28 -21.17 10.55 28.83
CA ASP A 28 -20.38 10.76 27.62
C ASP A 28 -19.47 12.00 27.76
N GLN A 29 -20.00 13.09 28.33
CA GLN A 29 -19.20 14.28 28.63
C GLN A 29 -18.10 13.99 29.65
N PHE A 30 -18.41 13.26 30.72
CA PHE A 30 -17.43 12.84 31.72
C PHE A 30 -16.31 11.97 31.11
N ARG A 31 -16.68 10.96 30.31
CA ARG A 31 -15.72 10.09 29.61
C ARG A 31 -14.79 10.91 28.71
N HIS A 32 -15.35 11.82 27.93
CA HIS A 32 -14.57 12.69 27.06
C HIS A 32 -13.60 13.60 27.85
N ASP A 33 -14.05 14.21 28.95
CA ASP A 33 -13.23 15.08 29.80
C ASP A 33 -12.09 14.33 30.53
N GLU A 34 -12.28 13.04 30.85
CA GLU A 34 -11.25 12.16 31.42
C GLU A 34 -10.32 11.55 30.36
N GLY A 35 -10.53 11.87 29.07
CA GLY A 35 -9.71 11.38 27.96
C GLY A 35 -10.08 9.99 27.45
N PHE A 36 -11.26 9.45 27.82
CA PHE A 36 -11.78 8.25 27.17
C PHE A 36 -12.20 8.59 25.74
N ILE A 37 -11.60 7.88 24.79
CA ILE A 37 -11.98 7.94 23.39
C ILE A 37 -13.27 7.12 23.28
N LYS A 38 -14.38 7.74 22.83
CA LYS A 38 -15.61 7.01 22.49
C LYS A 38 -15.26 5.99 21.42
N GLU A 39 -15.40 4.70 21.73
CA GLU A 39 -15.25 3.65 20.73
C GLU A 39 -16.25 3.93 19.61
N MET A 40 -15.74 4.27 18.43
CA MET A 40 -16.59 4.58 17.29
C MET A 40 -17.31 3.28 16.91
N GLU A 41 -18.63 3.24 17.09
CA GLU A 41 -19.42 2.06 16.74
C GLU A 41 -19.17 1.70 15.28
N VAL A 42 -18.63 0.49 15.06
CA VAL A 42 -18.35 -0.01 13.72
C VAL A 42 -19.69 -0.24 13.02
N PRO A 43 -19.99 0.46 11.91
CA PRO A 43 -21.20 0.19 11.17
C PRO A 43 -21.17 -1.23 10.60
N LEU A 44 -22.19 -2.02 10.92
CA LEU A 44 -22.35 -3.38 10.39
C LEU A 44 -23.38 -3.40 9.26
N PRO A 45 -23.21 -4.25 8.23
CA PRO A 45 -24.22 -4.45 7.20
C PRO A 45 -25.52 -5.00 7.81
N SER A 46 -26.67 -4.54 7.30
CA SER A 46 -27.99 -4.94 7.83
C SER A 46 -28.35 -6.40 7.54
N SER A 47 -27.89 -6.95 6.40
CA SER A 47 -28.19 -8.33 6.03
C SER A 47 -27.20 -9.32 6.66
N GLU A 48 -27.71 -10.45 7.14
CA GLU A 48 -26.93 -11.45 7.89
C GLU A 48 -25.72 -11.99 7.12
N ILE A 49 -25.90 -12.32 5.83
CA ILE A 49 -24.82 -12.89 5.00
C ILE A 49 -23.69 -11.86 4.80
N HIS A 50 -24.03 -10.62 4.44
CA HIS A 50 -23.01 -9.57 4.27
C HIS A 50 -22.34 -9.26 5.60
N ARG A 51 -23.07 -9.29 6.73
CA ARG A 51 -22.50 -9.12 8.07
C ARG A 51 -21.48 -10.22 8.39
N GLN A 52 -21.82 -11.48 8.14
CA GLN A 52 -20.92 -12.61 8.35
C GLN A 52 -19.68 -12.52 7.47
N LEU A 53 -19.83 -12.22 6.18
CA LEU A 53 -18.71 -12.02 5.26
C LEU A 53 -17.82 -10.84 5.67
N TRP A 54 -18.44 -9.73 6.09
CA TRP A 54 -17.72 -8.56 6.58
C TRP A 54 -16.91 -8.89 7.83
N LEU A 55 -17.51 -9.55 8.83
CA LEU A 55 -16.79 -9.99 10.03
C LEU A 55 -15.65 -10.95 9.69
N LEU A 56 -15.87 -11.87 8.77
CA LEU A 56 -14.91 -12.89 8.36
C LEU A 56 -13.65 -12.29 7.69
N PHE A 57 -13.81 -11.26 6.85
CA PHE A 57 -12.71 -10.67 6.08
C PHE A 57 -12.13 -9.37 6.68
N GLU A 58 -12.91 -8.62 7.45
CA GLU A 58 -12.49 -7.34 8.03
C GLU A 58 -11.90 -7.51 9.43
N TYR A 59 -12.45 -8.44 10.24
CA TYR A 59 -12.11 -8.60 11.65
C TYR A 59 -11.55 -9.99 11.95
N PRO A 60 -10.22 -10.18 11.97
CA PRO A 60 -9.60 -11.47 12.26
C PRO A 60 -10.04 -12.06 13.61
N GLU A 61 -10.28 -11.22 14.62
CA GLU A 61 -10.67 -11.67 15.98
C GLU A 61 -12.13 -12.14 16.06
N SER A 62 -12.93 -12.00 15.01
CA SER A 62 -14.34 -12.37 15.02
C SER A 62 -14.58 -13.88 15.14
N SER A 63 -13.68 -14.71 14.60
CA SER A 63 -13.82 -16.17 14.58
C SER A 63 -12.49 -16.86 14.22
N ASN A 64 -12.36 -18.15 14.57
CA ASN A 64 -11.21 -18.96 14.15
C ASN A 64 -11.05 -19.03 12.63
N ALA A 65 -12.16 -19.03 11.88
CA ALA A 65 -12.12 -18.99 10.42
C ALA A 65 -11.58 -17.65 9.89
N ALA A 66 -11.99 -16.53 10.50
CA ALA A 66 -11.46 -15.19 10.16
C ALA A 66 -9.96 -15.11 10.45
N ARG A 67 -9.50 -15.67 11.58
CA ARG A 67 -8.07 -15.80 11.89
C ARG A 67 -7.32 -16.60 10.82
N GLY A 68 -7.90 -17.71 10.36
CA GLY A 68 -7.35 -18.52 9.28
C GLY A 68 -7.18 -17.73 7.98
N ILE A 69 -8.21 -17.02 7.54
CA ILE A 69 -8.17 -16.19 6.32
C ILE A 69 -7.16 -15.05 6.46
N ALA A 70 -7.09 -14.40 7.63
CA ALA A 70 -6.10 -13.38 7.89
C ALA A 70 -4.67 -13.92 7.81
N ILE A 71 -4.39 -15.09 8.37
CA ILE A 71 -3.09 -15.76 8.28
C ILE A 71 -2.74 -16.06 6.81
N VAL A 72 -3.66 -16.64 6.05
CA VAL A 72 -3.45 -16.90 4.60
C VAL A 72 -3.15 -15.60 3.86
N SER A 73 -3.88 -14.53 4.14
CA SER A 73 -3.68 -13.22 3.50
C SER A 73 -2.31 -12.63 3.82
N ILE A 74 -1.84 -12.74 5.07
CA ILE A 74 -0.47 -12.34 5.46
C ILE A 74 0.57 -13.16 4.69
N PHE A 75 0.40 -14.48 4.58
CA PHE A 75 1.32 -15.33 3.82
C PHE A 75 1.38 -14.93 2.35
N VAL A 76 0.23 -14.69 1.70
CA VAL A 76 0.19 -14.24 0.30
C VAL A 76 0.88 -12.88 0.14
N ILE A 77 0.71 -11.96 1.08
CA ILE A 77 1.44 -10.68 1.07
C ILE A 77 2.94 -10.92 1.14
N ILE A 78 3.42 -11.72 2.10
CA ILE A 78 4.84 -12.01 2.27
C ILE A 78 5.42 -12.66 1.00
N ILE A 79 4.74 -13.67 0.45
CA ILE A 79 5.16 -14.34 -0.80
C ILE A 79 5.27 -13.31 -1.93
N SER A 80 4.27 -12.43 -2.08
CA SER A 80 4.31 -11.39 -3.10
C SER A 80 5.54 -10.48 -2.92
N ILE A 81 5.86 -10.05 -1.69
CA ILE A 81 7.03 -9.21 -1.43
C ILE A 81 8.33 -9.95 -1.75
N ILE A 82 8.46 -11.22 -1.35
CA ILE A 82 9.63 -12.03 -1.66
C ILE A 82 9.81 -12.16 -3.18
N VAL A 83 8.75 -12.47 -3.92
CA VAL A 83 8.78 -12.54 -5.39
C VAL A 83 9.26 -11.23 -6.00
N PHE A 84 8.74 -10.09 -5.53
CA PHE A 84 9.18 -8.77 -5.98
C PHE A 84 10.66 -8.53 -5.70
N CYS A 85 11.16 -8.92 -4.53
CA CYS A 85 12.59 -8.80 -4.21
C CYS A 85 13.44 -9.70 -5.11
N LEU A 86 13.03 -10.94 -5.35
CA LEU A 86 13.75 -11.89 -6.20
C LEU A 86 13.81 -11.41 -7.66
N GLU A 87 12.75 -10.80 -8.18
CA GLU A 87 12.72 -10.18 -9.52
C GLU A 87 13.75 -9.05 -9.71
N THR A 88 14.26 -8.46 -8.61
CA THR A 88 15.28 -7.39 -8.70
C THR A 88 16.71 -7.92 -8.78
N LEU A 89 16.94 -9.21 -8.49
CA LEU A 89 18.28 -9.78 -8.45
C LEU A 89 18.85 -9.99 -9.88
N PRO A 90 20.15 -9.72 -10.10
CA PRO A 90 20.77 -9.85 -11.42
C PRO A 90 20.79 -11.29 -11.93
N GLU A 91 20.97 -12.29 -11.05
CA GLU A 91 20.97 -13.71 -11.42
C GLU A 91 19.67 -14.15 -12.10
N PHE A 92 18.53 -13.60 -11.67
CA PHE A 92 17.21 -13.88 -12.28
C PHE A 92 16.89 -12.94 -13.46
N ARG A 93 17.75 -11.95 -13.73
CA ARG A 93 17.63 -11.01 -14.84
C ARG A 93 18.34 -11.49 -16.10
N ASP A 94 19.41 -12.30 -15.96
CA ASP A 94 20.31 -12.65 -17.05
C ASP A 94 19.84 -13.88 -17.89
N ASP A 95 19.08 -14.83 -17.31
CA ASP A 95 18.33 -15.84 -18.08
C ASP A 95 17.06 -15.26 -18.76
N VAL A 96 16.71 -14.04 -18.37
CA VAL A 96 15.57 -13.25 -18.83
C VAL A 96 16.09 -12.02 -19.57
N GLY A 97 17.01 -12.23 -20.53
CA GLY A 97 17.59 -11.20 -21.42
C GLY A 97 16.58 -10.41 -22.27
N ILE A 98 15.29 -10.63 -22.06
CA ILE A 98 14.20 -9.76 -22.43
C ILE A 98 13.28 -9.86 -21.21
N PHE A 99 13.17 -8.81 -20.40
CA PHE A 99 11.98 -8.66 -19.54
C PHE A 99 10.80 -9.17 -20.35
N PRO A 100 9.96 -10.12 -19.90
CA PRO A 100 8.66 -10.26 -20.50
C PRO A 100 7.88 -9.02 -20.04
N THR A 101 8.24 -7.84 -20.58
CA THR A 101 7.22 -6.99 -21.15
C THR A 101 6.38 -7.95 -21.98
N SER A 102 5.14 -8.08 -21.55
CA SER A 102 4.03 -8.41 -22.39
C SER A 102 3.39 -9.77 -22.16
N PHE A 103 2.16 -9.66 -21.69
CA PHE A 103 1.09 -10.61 -21.93
C PHE A 103 0.81 -10.58 -23.45
N GLN A 104 1.64 -11.25 -24.26
CA GLN A 104 1.37 -11.43 -25.71
C GLN A 104 0.12 -12.29 -25.90
N PHE A 105 -1.06 -11.71 -25.73
CA PHE A 105 -2.33 -12.33 -26.06
C PHE A 105 -2.56 -12.21 -27.57
N PHE A 106 -2.53 -13.35 -28.26
CA PHE A 106 -3.10 -13.65 -29.59
C PHE A 106 -3.37 -12.47 -30.55
N ASN A 107 -2.49 -12.29 -31.54
CA ASN A 107 -2.96 -12.35 -32.94
C ASN A 107 -1.82 -12.71 -33.91
N HIS A 108 -1.84 -13.96 -34.37
CA HIS A 108 -1.08 -14.40 -35.51
C HIS A 108 -1.85 -14.00 -36.77
N SER A 109 -1.46 -12.91 -37.43
CA SER A 109 -1.84 -12.68 -38.82
C SER A 109 -0.62 -12.90 -39.69
N GLN A 110 -0.64 -14.02 -40.42
CA GLN A 110 0.25 -14.31 -41.52
C GLN A 110 0.31 -13.13 -42.49
N LYS A 111 1.52 -12.64 -42.77
CA LYS A 111 1.88 -12.23 -44.13
C LYS A 111 3.35 -12.52 -44.38
N SER A 112 3.55 -13.58 -45.15
CA SER A 112 4.75 -13.94 -45.87
C SER A 112 5.29 -12.73 -46.65
N HIS A 113 6.58 -12.41 -46.50
CA HIS A 113 7.51 -12.30 -47.61
C HIS A 113 8.95 -12.33 -47.08
N SER A 114 9.77 -13.11 -47.78
CA SER A 114 11.08 -13.66 -47.46
C SER A 114 12.25 -12.66 -47.46
N LEU A 115 13.27 -12.87 -46.61
CA LEU A 115 14.63 -13.35 -46.97
C LEU A 115 15.63 -13.16 -45.81
N VAL A 116 16.44 -14.20 -45.57
CA VAL A 116 17.65 -14.31 -44.71
C VAL A 116 17.42 -14.66 -43.23
N MET A 117 17.78 -15.90 -42.89
CA MET A 117 17.92 -16.46 -41.53
C MET A 117 19.28 -16.07 -40.92
N PRO A 118 19.34 -15.88 -39.60
CA PRO A 118 20.24 -16.69 -38.79
C PRO A 118 19.45 -17.49 -37.74
N ALA A 119 19.97 -18.68 -37.44
CA ALA A 119 19.38 -19.68 -36.57
C ALA A 119 19.25 -19.20 -35.10
N ASN A 120 18.23 -19.75 -34.42
CA ASN A 120 17.93 -19.67 -32.98
C ASN A 120 17.25 -18.41 -32.42
N ILE A 121 16.14 -17.99 -33.03
CA ILE A 121 15.09 -17.30 -32.26
C ILE A 121 13.85 -18.19 -32.28
N VAL A 122 13.75 -19.09 -31.31
CA VAL A 122 12.51 -19.82 -31.05
C VAL A 122 11.49 -18.77 -30.60
N PRO A 123 10.34 -18.60 -31.28
CA PRO A 123 9.31 -17.69 -30.82
C PRO A 123 8.76 -18.22 -29.50
N LYS A 124 9.13 -17.55 -28.39
CA LYS A 124 8.59 -17.77 -27.04
C LYS A 124 7.07 -17.55 -27.09
N THR A 125 6.35 -18.64 -27.38
CA THR A 125 4.89 -18.68 -27.48
C THR A 125 4.30 -18.61 -26.06
N ILE A 126 3.05 -18.17 -25.91
CA ILE A 126 2.23 -18.04 -24.67
C ILE A 126 2.45 -19.17 -23.64
N ALA A 127 2.77 -20.38 -24.09
CA ALA A 127 3.17 -21.49 -23.22
C ALA A 127 4.37 -21.15 -22.33
N THR A 128 5.38 -20.44 -22.85
CA THR A 128 6.59 -20.04 -22.10
C THR A 128 6.31 -18.94 -21.08
N THR A 129 5.39 -18.01 -21.33
CA THR A 129 4.98 -16.99 -20.35
C THR A 129 4.12 -17.58 -19.24
N LEU A 130 3.31 -18.60 -19.54
CA LEU A 130 2.54 -19.33 -18.52
C LEU A 130 3.41 -20.33 -17.74
N THR A 131 4.65 -20.57 -18.20
CA THR A 131 5.66 -21.40 -17.53
C THR A 131 6.61 -20.56 -16.67
N ASP A 132 6.56 -19.22 -16.75
CA ASP A 132 7.37 -18.37 -15.86
C ASP A 132 6.82 -18.45 -14.42
N PRO A 133 7.57 -19.04 -13.47
CA PRO A 133 7.10 -19.21 -12.10
C PRO A 133 6.83 -17.87 -11.41
N PHE A 134 7.59 -16.81 -11.73
CA PHE A 134 7.38 -15.49 -11.11
C PHE A 134 6.07 -14.87 -11.55
N PHE A 135 5.77 -14.92 -12.85
CA PHE A 135 4.50 -14.44 -13.40
C PHE A 135 3.29 -15.20 -12.84
N LEU A 136 3.39 -16.52 -12.71
CA LEU A 136 2.31 -17.35 -12.18
C LEU A 136 2.04 -17.03 -10.71
N ILE A 137 3.09 -16.93 -9.89
CA ILE A 137 2.94 -16.59 -8.47
C ILE A 137 2.42 -15.17 -8.31
N GLU A 138 2.93 -14.19 -9.06
CA GLU A 138 2.43 -12.81 -9.02
C GLU A 138 0.94 -12.77 -9.39
N THR A 139 0.55 -13.41 -10.49
CA THR A 139 -0.84 -13.47 -10.93
C THR A 139 -1.73 -14.12 -9.86
N ALA A 140 -1.29 -15.23 -9.24
CA ALA A 140 -2.03 -15.88 -8.17
C ALA A 140 -2.22 -14.97 -6.94
N CYS A 141 -1.17 -14.24 -6.54
CA CYS A 141 -1.25 -13.28 -5.43
C CYS A 141 -2.23 -12.14 -5.74
N ILE A 142 -2.19 -11.60 -6.96
CA ILE A 142 -3.11 -10.53 -7.38
C ILE A 142 -4.55 -11.02 -7.45
N VAL A 143 -4.80 -12.24 -7.93
CA VAL A 143 -6.13 -12.86 -7.90
C VAL A 143 -6.66 -12.96 -6.48
N TRP A 144 -5.83 -13.39 -5.51
CA TRP A 144 -6.21 -13.42 -4.11
C TRP A 144 -6.54 -12.02 -3.56
N PHE A 145 -5.69 -11.01 -3.83
CA PHE A 145 -5.94 -9.64 -3.37
C PHE A 145 -7.20 -9.03 -3.98
N PHE A 146 -7.44 -9.30 -5.27
CA PHE A 146 -8.65 -8.87 -5.96
C PHE A 146 -9.89 -9.56 -5.37
N PHE A 147 -9.83 -10.86 -5.11
CA PHE A 147 -10.90 -11.61 -4.47
C PHE A 147 -11.26 -11.04 -3.10
N GLU A 148 -10.25 -10.80 -2.26
CA GLU A 148 -10.37 -10.15 -0.96
C GLU A 148 -11.04 -8.76 -1.06
N LEU A 149 -10.58 -7.93 -2.00
CA LEU A 149 -11.14 -6.59 -2.24
C LEU A 149 -12.61 -6.68 -2.68
N CYS A 150 -12.93 -7.60 -3.59
CA CYS A 150 -14.30 -7.81 -4.09
C CYS A 150 -15.25 -8.26 -2.99
N ILE A 151 -14.86 -9.23 -2.16
CA ILE A 151 -15.71 -9.67 -1.03
C ILE A 151 -15.96 -8.51 -0.07
N ARG A 152 -14.91 -7.77 0.31
CA ARG A 152 -15.06 -6.62 1.21
C ARG A 152 -15.94 -5.55 0.57
N PHE A 153 -15.75 -5.25 -0.71
CA PHE A 153 -16.57 -4.29 -1.43
C PHE A 153 -18.03 -4.72 -1.49
N ILE A 154 -18.35 -5.99 -1.70
CA ILE A 154 -19.73 -6.49 -1.73
C ILE A 154 -20.33 -6.46 -0.31
N ALA A 155 -19.58 -6.92 0.69
CA ALA A 155 -20.00 -7.05 2.08
C ALA A 155 -20.09 -5.72 2.86
N CYS A 156 -19.44 -4.65 2.43
CA CYS A 156 -19.35 -3.42 3.22
C CYS A 156 -20.70 -2.71 3.43
N PRO A 157 -20.91 -2.05 4.59
CA PRO A 157 -22.15 -1.35 4.93
C PRO A 157 -22.42 -0.12 4.04
N SER A 158 -21.37 0.60 3.64
CA SER A 158 -21.47 1.82 2.83
C SER A 158 -20.38 1.82 1.74
N LYS A 159 -20.79 1.88 0.47
CA LYS A 159 -19.85 1.86 -0.67
C LYS A 159 -19.01 3.15 -0.75
N LYS A 160 -19.54 4.29 -0.31
CA LYS A 160 -18.83 5.57 -0.34
C LYS A 160 -17.72 5.60 0.72
N ASP A 161 -18.06 5.17 1.93
CA ASP A 161 -17.10 5.14 3.04
C ASP A 161 -16.02 4.08 2.80
N PHE A 162 -16.33 3.04 2.03
CA PHE A 162 -15.37 2.06 1.57
C PHE A 162 -14.19 2.72 0.84
N PHE A 163 -14.43 3.62 -0.12
CA PHE A 163 -13.37 4.30 -0.86
C PHE A 163 -12.67 5.41 -0.08
N ASN A 164 -13.29 5.95 0.97
CA ASN A 164 -12.67 6.94 1.85
C ASN A 164 -11.82 6.30 2.96
N ASN A 165 -11.91 4.97 3.16
CA ASN A 165 -11.13 4.26 4.15
C ASN A 165 -9.71 3.97 3.64
N ILE A 166 -8.71 4.45 4.37
CA ILE A 166 -7.28 4.32 4.03
C ILE A 166 -6.84 2.87 3.81
N MET A 167 -7.37 1.90 4.56
CA MET A 167 -6.99 0.48 4.42
C MET A 167 -7.49 -0.08 3.09
N ASN A 168 -8.69 0.32 2.66
CA ASN A 168 -9.25 -0.10 1.37
C ASN A 168 -8.55 0.59 0.20
N ILE A 169 -8.09 1.84 0.38
CA ILE A 169 -7.24 2.53 -0.62
C ILE A 169 -5.93 1.75 -0.83
N ILE A 170 -5.29 1.29 0.26
CA ILE A 170 -4.09 0.45 0.18
C ILE A 170 -4.38 -0.86 -0.55
N ASP A 171 -5.52 -1.51 -0.27
CA ASP A 171 -5.95 -2.72 -0.97
C ASP A 171 -6.08 -2.46 -2.50
N ILE A 172 -6.65 -1.32 -2.91
CA ILE A 172 -6.76 -0.93 -4.32
C ILE A 172 -5.38 -0.67 -4.94
N ILE A 173 -4.53 0.13 -4.28
CA ILE A 173 -3.16 0.42 -4.76
C ILE A 173 -2.35 -0.86 -4.94
N SER A 174 -2.58 -1.88 -4.10
CA SER A 174 -1.85 -3.15 -4.16
C SER A 174 -2.09 -3.96 -5.44
N ILE A 175 -3.22 -3.76 -6.12
CA ILE A 175 -3.58 -4.48 -7.36
C ILE A 175 -3.39 -3.65 -8.63
N ILE A 176 -3.42 -2.31 -8.53
CA ILE A 176 -3.31 -1.39 -9.67
C ILE A 176 -2.11 -1.68 -10.57
N PRO A 177 -0.88 -1.92 -10.06
CA PRO A 177 0.28 -2.13 -10.92
C PRO A 177 0.12 -3.26 -11.93
N TYR A 178 -0.57 -4.33 -11.57
CA TYR A 178 -0.82 -5.47 -12.46
C TYR A 178 -1.74 -5.05 -13.61
N PHE A 179 -2.89 -4.44 -13.29
CA PHE A 179 -3.86 -4.01 -14.30
C PHE A 179 -3.31 -2.92 -15.21
N VAL A 180 -2.55 -1.95 -14.68
CA VAL A 180 -1.93 -0.90 -15.51
C VAL A 180 -0.90 -1.51 -16.46
N THR A 181 -0.08 -2.47 -15.99
CA THR A 181 0.89 -3.17 -16.84
C THR A 181 0.19 -3.94 -17.96
N LEU A 182 -0.90 -4.64 -17.64
CA LEU A 182 -1.69 -5.40 -18.61
C LEU A 182 -2.32 -4.49 -19.67
N VAL A 183 -2.94 -3.38 -19.26
CA VAL A 183 -3.58 -2.42 -20.18
C VAL A 183 -2.54 -1.74 -21.07
N MET A 184 -1.42 -1.31 -20.49
CA MET A 184 -0.34 -0.67 -21.25
C MET A 184 0.23 -1.62 -22.30
N ASP A 185 0.41 -2.88 -21.95
CA ASP A 185 0.89 -3.89 -22.88
C ASP A 185 -0.05 -4.08 -24.07
N ILE A 186 -1.34 -4.27 -23.82
CA ILE A 186 -2.36 -4.39 -24.87
C ILE A 186 -2.36 -3.16 -25.78
N ALA A 187 -2.22 -1.96 -25.22
CA ALA A 187 -2.17 -0.71 -25.98
C ALA A 187 -0.90 -0.60 -26.85
N THR A 188 0.27 -1.00 -26.34
CA THR A 188 1.54 -0.93 -27.08
C THR A 188 1.63 -1.90 -28.26
N ASN A 189 0.87 -3.00 -28.25
CA ASN A 189 0.78 -3.92 -29.38
C ASN A 189 -0.01 -3.33 -30.57
N MET A 190 -0.74 -2.23 -30.38
CA MET A 190 -1.56 -1.59 -31.43
C MET A 190 -0.81 -0.48 -32.19
N ASP A 191 0.17 0.21 -31.57
CA ASP A 191 0.87 1.36 -32.16
C ASP A 191 2.40 1.14 -32.25
N THR A 192 2.95 1.14 -33.47
CA THR A 192 4.24 0.49 -33.77
C THR A 192 5.49 1.37 -33.82
N THR A 193 5.51 2.69 -33.53
CA THR A 193 6.75 3.44 -33.92
C THR A 193 7.28 4.61 -33.08
N SER A 194 6.60 5.14 -32.06
CA SER A 194 7.17 6.29 -31.29
C SER A 194 6.94 6.30 -29.78
N THR A 195 6.07 5.45 -29.25
CA THR A 195 5.66 5.49 -27.83
C THR A 195 6.51 4.59 -26.92
N GLN A 196 7.40 3.77 -27.49
CA GLN A 196 8.13 2.70 -26.77
C GLN A 196 9.12 3.22 -25.71
N ASN A 197 9.75 4.38 -25.91
CA ASN A 197 10.72 4.90 -24.94
C ASN A 197 10.06 5.51 -23.70
N MET A 198 8.89 6.16 -23.85
CA MET A 198 8.11 6.67 -22.72
C MET A 198 7.43 5.54 -21.93
N SER A 199 6.97 4.49 -22.60
CA SER A 199 6.33 3.34 -21.94
C SER A 199 7.31 2.62 -21.00
N LEU A 200 8.59 2.47 -21.37
CA LEU A 200 9.61 1.84 -20.52
C LEU A 200 9.85 2.60 -19.20
N ALA A 201 9.87 3.94 -19.23
CA ALA A 201 10.05 4.74 -18.01
C ALA A 201 8.84 4.62 -17.07
N ILE A 202 7.62 4.67 -17.63
CA ILE A 202 6.37 4.54 -16.90
C ILE A 202 6.26 3.15 -16.25
N LEU A 203 6.64 2.08 -16.97
CA LEU A 203 6.66 0.72 -16.44
C LEU A 203 7.61 0.54 -15.25
N ARG A 204 8.75 1.24 -15.22
CA ARG A 204 9.67 1.23 -14.05
C ARG A 204 9.02 1.83 -12.82
N ILE A 205 8.33 2.96 -12.98
CA ILE A 205 7.62 3.63 -11.87
C ILE A 205 6.47 2.73 -11.37
N ILE A 206 5.70 2.12 -12.28
CA ILE A 206 4.61 1.19 -11.92
C ILE A 206 5.14 0.00 -11.09
N ARG A 207 6.32 -0.53 -11.41
CA ARG A 207 6.95 -1.59 -10.60
C ARG A 207 7.28 -1.11 -9.19
N LEU A 208 7.76 0.12 -9.03
CA LEU A 208 7.98 0.69 -7.69
C LEU A 208 6.68 0.76 -6.90
N VAL A 209 5.54 1.06 -7.54
CA VAL A 209 4.24 1.09 -6.86
C VAL A 209 3.88 -0.26 -6.25
N ARG A 210 4.37 -1.39 -6.79
CA ARG A 210 4.14 -2.73 -6.21
C ARG A 210 4.65 -2.82 -4.77
N VAL A 211 5.68 -2.07 -4.38
CA VAL A 211 6.21 -2.07 -3.00
C VAL A 211 5.15 -1.65 -1.99
N PHE A 212 4.20 -0.78 -2.36
CA PHE A 212 3.15 -0.31 -1.46
C PHE A 212 2.23 -1.43 -0.98
N ARG A 213 2.18 -2.58 -1.67
CA ARG A 213 1.42 -3.75 -1.17
C ARG A 213 1.90 -4.25 0.19
N VAL A 214 3.13 -3.92 0.60
CA VAL A 214 3.61 -4.19 1.96
C VAL A 214 2.73 -3.52 3.02
N PHE A 215 2.17 -2.35 2.72
CA PHE A 215 1.28 -1.65 3.64
C PHE A 215 -0.06 -2.36 3.83
N LYS A 216 -0.41 -3.34 3.00
CA LYS A 216 -1.59 -4.20 3.24
C LYS A 216 -1.48 -4.97 4.56
N LEU A 217 -0.25 -5.24 5.04
CA LEU A 217 0.01 -5.78 6.38
C LEU A 217 -0.56 -4.91 7.50
N SER A 218 -0.78 -3.61 7.26
CA SER A 218 -1.35 -2.70 8.26
C SER A 218 -2.73 -3.14 8.72
N ARG A 219 -3.54 -3.78 7.87
CA ARG A 219 -4.84 -4.32 8.27
C ARG A 219 -4.72 -5.37 9.37
N HIS A 220 -3.65 -6.16 9.32
CA HIS A 220 -3.39 -7.25 10.27
C HIS A 220 -2.43 -6.87 11.40
N SER A 221 -1.85 -5.66 11.36
CA SER A 221 -0.90 -5.16 12.36
C SER A 221 -1.47 -3.96 13.09
N LYS A 222 -1.93 -4.18 14.33
CA LYS A 222 -2.34 -3.09 15.23
C LYS A 222 -1.22 -2.09 15.44
N GLY A 223 0.03 -2.55 15.51
CA GLY A 223 1.20 -1.67 15.64
C GLY A 223 1.33 -0.70 14.46
N LEU A 224 1.13 -1.15 13.23
CA LEU A 224 1.20 -0.28 12.05
C LEU A 224 0.00 0.68 11.95
N GLN A 225 -1.19 0.25 12.42
CA GLN A 225 -2.35 1.14 12.55
C GLN A 225 -2.09 2.24 13.59
N ILE A 226 -1.55 1.89 14.76
CA ILE A 226 -1.18 2.84 15.81
C ILE A 226 -0.12 3.81 15.29
N LEU A 227 0.93 3.31 14.61
CA LEU A 227 1.94 4.16 13.98
C LEU A 227 1.30 5.17 13.02
N GLY A 228 0.36 4.72 12.17
CA GLY A 228 -0.37 5.60 11.26
C GLY A 228 -1.18 6.68 11.99
N GLN A 229 -1.87 6.34 13.08
CA GLN A 229 -2.60 7.32 13.89
C GLN A 229 -1.66 8.30 14.60
N THR A 230 -0.54 7.82 15.15
CA THR A 230 0.48 8.66 15.80
C THR A 230 1.11 9.63 14.81
N ILE A 231 1.43 9.18 13.60
CA ILE A 231 1.92 10.07 12.53
C ILE A 231 0.84 11.09 12.19
N LYS A 232 -0.41 10.66 11.97
CA LYS A 232 -1.53 11.56 11.63
C LYS A 232 -1.74 12.64 12.70
N ALA A 233 -1.69 12.25 13.97
CA ALA A 233 -1.85 13.16 15.11
C ALA A 233 -0.66 14.13 15.25
N SER A 234 0.54 13.69 14.88
CA SER A 234 1.77 14.49 14.98
C SER A 234 2.20 15.16 13.67
N LEU A 235 1.38 15.16 12.61
CA LEU A 235 1.73 15.72 11.30
C LEU A 235 2.15 17.20 11.37
N ARG A 236 1.49 17.98 12.25
CA ARG A 236 1.80 19.40 12.42
C ARG A 236 3.18 19.59 13.05
N GLU A 237 3.47 18.83 14.10
CA GLU A 237 4.73 18.85 14.82
C GLU A 237 5.86 18.31 13.94
N LEU A 238 5.61 17.24 13.19
CA LEU A 238 6.53 16.68 12.20
C LEU A 238 6.83 17.68 11.08
N GLY A 239 5.83 18.42 10.61
CA GLY A 239 6.01 19.49 9.64
C GLY A 239 6.90 20.62 10.14
N LEU A 240 6.72 21.03 11.41
CA LEU A 240 7.59 22.03 12.06
C LEU A 240 9.04 21.52 12.20
N LEU A 241 9.22 20.25 12.56
CA LEU A 241 10.54 19.63 12.63
C LEU A 241 11.25 19.67 11.27
N MET A 242 10.56 19.24 10.21
CA MET A 242 11.11 19.27 8.85
C MET A 242 11.40 20.69 8.37
N PHE A 243 10.60 21.68 8.77
CA PHE A 243 10.85 23.09 8.47
C PHE A 243 12.16 23.58 9.11
N PHE A 244 12.36 23.34 10.40
CA PHE A 244 13.60 23.75 11.07
C PHE A 244 14.82 22.99 10.56
N LEU A 245 14.67 21.70 10.24
CA LEU A 245 15.72 20.91 9.61
C LEU A 245 16.12 21.53 8.26
N PHE A 246 15.17 21.91 7.43
CA PHE A 246 15.44 22.52 6.13
C PHE A 246 16.16 23.87 6.24
N ILE A 247 15.75 24.73 7.19
CA ILE A 247 16.46 25.99 7.47
C ILE A 247 17.89 25.71 7.95
N GLY A 248 18.06 24.71 8.84
CA GLY A 248 19.37 24.29 9.32
C GLY A 248 20.27 23.82 8.19
N VAL A 249 19.77 22.92 7.33
CA VAL A 249 20.48 22.44 6.13
C VAL A 249 20.92 23.63 5.28
N ILE A 250 20.01 24.51 4.86
CA ILE A 250 20.38 25.67 4.02
C ILE A 250 21.45 26.55 4.68
N LEU A 251 21.29 26.87 5.97
CA LEU A 251 22.20 27.77 6.68
C LEU A 251 23.59 27.14 6.80
N PHE A 252 23.68 25.88 7.24
CA PHE A 252 24.97 25.21 7.43
C PHE A 252 25.65 24.87 6.10
N SER A 253 24.91 24.44 5.08
CA SER A 253 25.46 24.21 3.73
C SER A 253 25.97 25.51 3.12
N SER A 254 25.30 26.65 3.36
CA SER A 254 25.81 27.96 2.93
C SER A 254 27.07 28.36 3.68
N ALA A 255 27.10 28.13 5.00
CA ALA A 255 28.25 28.48 5.84
C ALA A 255 29.50 27.67 5.46
N ILE A 256 29.37 26.35 5.25
CA ILE A 256 30.51 25.51 4.86
C ILE A 256 30.98 25.82 3.44
N TYR A 257 30.05 26.10 2.51
CA TYR A 257 30.39 26.53 1.15
C TYR A 257 31.25 27.80 1.18
N PHE A 258 30.86 28.83 1.93
CA PHE A 258 31.64 30.06 2.03
C PHE A 258 32.93 29.89 2.85
N ALA A 259 32.97 28.97 3.81
CA ALA A 259 34.17 28.68 4.58
C ALA A 259 35.26 27.96 3.75
N GLU A 260 34.86 27.13 2.79
CA GLU A 260 35.78 26.38 1.91
C GLU A 260 35.88 26.95 0.49
N ALA A 261 35.29 28.11 0.21
CA ALA A 261 35.20 28.67 -1.14
C ALA A 261 36.59 28.88 -1.80
N ASP A 262 37.62 29.11 -1.00
CA ASP A 262 38.99 29.36 -1.47
C ASP A 262 39.87 28.10 -1.48
N GLU A 263 39.35 26.94 -1.05
CA GLU A 263 40.13 25.71 -0.99
C GLU A 263 40.08 24.97 -2.34
N PRO A 264 41.22 24.77 -3.04
CA PRO A 264 41.24 24.26 -4.41
C PRO A 264 40.75 22.80 -4.56
N ASN A 265 40.69 22.03 -3.46
CA ASN A 265 40.22 20.65 -3.42
C ASN A 265 38.97 20.48 -2.54
N THR A 266 38.11 21.49 -2.45
CA THR A 266 36.86 21.38 -1.68
C THR A 266 35.86 20.41 -2.31
N GLN A 267 35.08 19.73 -1.46
CA GLN A 267 33.94 18.90 -1.88
C GLN A 267 32.66 19.73 -2.06
N PHE A 268 32.64 20.99 -1.57
CA PHE A 268 31.47 21.85 -1.58
C PHE A 268 31.49 22.79 -2.79
N SER A 269 31.28 22.23 -3.98
CA SER A 269 31.32 23.00 -5.23
C SER A 269 30.14 23.97 -5.39
N SER A 270 29.03 23.67 -4.71
CA SER A 270 27.84 24.50 -4.64
C SER A 270 27.12 24.29 -3.30
N ILE A 271 26.25 25.23 -2.91
CA ILE A 271 25.46 25.12 -1.67
C ILE A 271 24.62 23.81 -1.64
N PRO A 272 23.94 23.39 -2.74
CA PRO A 272 23.22 22.12 -2.75
C PRO A 272 24.07 20.87 -2.56
N ASP A 273 25.36 20.90 -2.92
CA ASP A 273 26.26 19.76 -2.67
C ASP A 273 26.53 19.56 -1.17
N GLY A 274 26.32 20.59 -0.36
CA GLY A 274 26.46 20.53 1.09
C GLY A 274 25.18 20.18 1.84
N PHE A 275 24.06 19.89 1.16
CA PHE A 275 22.78 19.53 1.80
C PHE A 275 22.81 18.19 2.54
#